data_AF-A0A5B0EIG5-F1
#
_entry.id   AF-A0A5B0EIG5-F1
#
_cell.length_a   1.000
_cell.length_b   1.000
_cell.length_c   1.000
_cell.angle_alpha   90.00
_cell.angle_beta   90.00
_cell.angle_gamma   90.00
#
_symmetry.space_group_name_H-M   'P 1'
#
loop_
_entity.id
_entity.type
_entity.pdbx_description
1 polymer ?
#
loop_
_entity_poly.entity_id
_entity_poly.type
_entity_poly.pdbx_seq_one_letter_code
_entity_poly.pdbx_strand_id
1 'polypeptide(L)' 'MSQTYATPKLDGQRVALRGRVLPAQHARASAQAAQHGMSLSEYLAALIDRASGLPTKLDNEEEALIPRAS' A
#
# COMPACT_ATOMS: atom_id res chain seq x y z
N MET A 1 5.20 27.53 9.56
CA MET A 1 6.55 26.94 9.72
C MET A 1 6.53 25.60 8.97
N SER A 2 7.24 25.47 7.83
CA SER A 2 7.38 24.15 7.23
C SER A 2 8.36 23.35 8.09
N GLN A 3 7.90 22.28 8.73
CA GLN A 3 8.83 21.35 9.34
C GLN A 3 9.70 20.74 8.23
N THR A 4 11.01 20.93 8.32
CA THR A 4 11.96 20.19 7.49
C THR A 4 11.84 18.71 7.86
N TYR A 5 11.52 17.88 6.88
CA TYR A 5 11.43 16.44 7.07
C TYR A 5 12.80 15.89 7.49
N ALA A 6 12.83 15.17 8.62
CA ALA A 6 13.97 14.39 9.05
C ALA A 6 13.62 12.91 8.94
N THR A 7 14.28 12.20 8.02
CA THR A 7 14.02 10.77 7.80
C THR A 7 14.25 9.99 9.11
N PRO A 8 13.24 9.23 9.60
CA PRO A 8 13.42 8.36 10.76
C PRO A 8 14.50 7.29 10.55
N LYS A 9 14.90 6.63 11.64
CA LYS A 9 15.80 5.48 11.56
C LYS A 9 15.22 4.42 10.62
N LEU A 10 16.06 3.94 9.70
CA LEU A 10 15.70 2.86 8.80
C LEU A 10 15.67 1.51 9.52
N ASP A 11 14.73 0.68 9.11
CA ASP A 11 14.73 -0.77 9.31
C ASP A 11 14.97 -1.41 7.93
N GLY A 12 16.21 -1.85 7.69
CA GLY A 12 16.71 -2.13 6.34
C GLY A 12 16.67 -0.88 5.46
N GLN A 13 15.81 -0.87 4.44
CA GLN A 13 15.59 0.27 3.54
C GLN A 13 14.27 1.03 3.80
N ARG A 14 13.54 0.70 4.88
CA ARG A 14 12.19 1.22 5.13
C ARG A 14 12.13 2.05 6.41
N VAL A 15 11.16 2.95 6.50
CA VAL A 15 10.82 3.68 7.74
C VAL A 15 9.48 3.19 8.28
N ALA A 16 9.36 3.07 9.60
CA ALA A 16 8.10 2.71 10.23
C ALA A 16 7.09 3.87 10.11
N LEU A 17 5.95 3.62 9.45
CA LEU A 17 4.82 4.55 9.42
C LEU A 17 3.88 4.24 10.59
N ARG A 18 3.74 5.19 11.52
CA ARG A 18 2.89 5.03 12.72
C ARG A 18 1.65 5.92 12.60
N GLY A 19 0.47 5.33 12.76
CA GLY A 19 -0.78 6.05 12.76
C GLY A 19 -1.89 5.22 13.40
N ARG A 20 -2.93 5.90 13.90
CA ARG A 20 -4.17 5.25 14.34
C ARG A 20 -5.22 5.51 13.26
N VAL A 21 -5.97 4.48 12.92
CA VAL A 21 -7.11 4.54 12.00
C VAL A 21 -8.34 3.97 12.69
N LEU A 22 -9.53 4.30 12.18
CA LEU A 22 -10.76 3.71 12.69
C LEU A 22 -10.82 2.21 12.39
N PRO A 23 -11.47 1.39 13.24
CA PRO A 23 -11.60 -0.05 12.99
C PRO A 23 -12.17 -0.39 11.61
N ALA A 24 -13.17 0.37 11.15
CA ALA A 24 -13.77 0.18 9.82
C ALA A 24 -12.78 0.48 8.67
N GLN A 25 -11.88 1.45 8.85
CA GLN A 25 -10.84 1.74 7.85
C GLN A 25 -9.80 0.62 7.82
N HIS A 26 -9.37 0.14 9.00
CA HIS A 26 -8.47 -1.00 9.11
C HIS A 26 -9.04 -2.24 8.42
N ALA A 27 -10.31 -2.57 8.68
CA ALA A 27 -10.99 -3.72 8.07
C ALA A 27 -11.02 -3.63 6.55
N ARG A 28 -11.41 -2.47 6.00
CA ARG A 28 -11.41 -2.24 4.54
C ARG A 28 -10.02 -2.36 3.94
N ALA A 29 -9.01 -1.73 4.55
CA ALA A 29 -7.64 -1.79 4.06
C ALA A 29 -7.08 -3.22 4.08
N SER A 30 -7.39 -4.00 5.13
CA SER A 30 -6.97 -5.39 5.24
C SER A 30 -7.60 -6.27 4.15
N ALA A 31 -8.91 -6.10 3.90
CA ALA A 31 -9.61 -6.85 2.86
C ALA A 31 -9.08 -6.52 1.46
N GLN A 32 -8.84 -5.24 1.17
CA GLN A 32 -8.31 -4.79 -0.11
C GLN A 32 -6.87 -5.28 -0.34
N ALA A 33 -6.01 -5.18 0.68
CA ALA A 33 -4.65 -5.72 0.60
C ALA A 33 -4.66 -7.21 0.23
N ALA A 34 -5.54 -8.00 0.85
CA ALA A 34 -5.70 -9.42 0.53
C ALA A 34 -6.19 -9.66 -0.91
N GLN A 35 -7.14 -8.87 -1.41
CA GLN A 35 -7.63 -8.95 -2.81
C GLN A 35 -6.52 -8.71 -3.83
N HIS A 36 -5.55 -7.85 -3.49
CA HIS A 36 -4.40 -7.55 -4.33
C HIS A 36 -3.18 -8.46 -4.06
N GLY A 37 -3.30 -9.47 -3.18
CA GLY A 37 -2.18 -10.35 -2.83
C GLY A 37 -1.04 -9.63 -2.11
N MET A 38 -1.33 -8.53 -1.42
CA MET A 38 -0.37 -7.66 -0.74
C MET A 38 -0.48 -7.79 0.78
N SER A 39 0.62 -7.55 1.48
CA SER A 39 0.56 -7.22 2.91
C SER A 39 -0.08 -5.83 3.12
N LEU A 40 -0.62 -5.57 4.32
CA LEU A 40 -1.24 -4.28 4.65
C LEU A 40 -0.24 -3.11 4.47
N SER A 41 1.03 -3.31 4.82
CA SER A 41 2.08 -2.31 4.67
C SER A 41 2.41 -2.02 3.20
N GLU A 42 2.40 -3.04 2.34
CA GLU A 42 2.59 -2.85 0.90
C GLU A 42 1.42 -2.13 0.25
N TYR A 43 0.20 -2.53 0.61
CA TYR A 43 -1.02 -1.88 0.13
C TYR A 43 -1.05 -0.39 0.51
N LEU A 44 -0.69 -0.06 1.75
CA LEU A 44 -0.62 1.33 2.20
C LEU A 44 0.46 2.15 1.47
N ALA A 45 1.65 1.58 1.26
CA ALA A 45 2.71 2.23 0.50
C ALA A 45 2.26 2.51 -0.95
N ALA A 46 1.62 1.53 -1.60
CA ALA A 46 1.07 1.70 -2.94
C ALA A 46 -0.02 2.79 -2.98
N LEU A 47 -0.88 2.91 -1.97
CA LEU A 47 -1.84 4.02 -1.92
C LEU A 47 -1.16 5.39 -1.81
N ILE A 48 -0.07 5.50 -1.05
CA ILE A 48 0.68 6.76 -0.88
C ILE A 48 1.35 7.16 -2.21
N ASP A 49 1.99 6.22 -2.88
CA ASP A 49 2.65 6.45 -4.17
C ASP A 49 1.61 6.83 -5.23
N ARG A 50 0.47 6.13 -5.29
CA ARG A 50 -0.62 6.41 -6.25
C ARG A 50 -1.23 7.78 -6.02
N ALA A 51 -1.45 8.17 -4.77
CA ALA A 51 -1.93 9.51 -4.41
C ALA A 51 -0.93 10.62 -4.81
N SER A 52 0.35 10.27 -4.94
CA SER A 52 1.43 11.16 -5.38
C SER A 52 1.67 11.11 -6.89
N GLY A 53 0.85 10.37 -7.64
CA GLY A 53 0.99 10.19 -9.09
C GLY A 53 2.18 9.31 -9.50
N LEU A 54 2.75 8.55 -8.56
CA LEU A 54 3.84 7.60 -8.84
C LEU A 54 3.25 6.24 -9.25
N PRO A 55 3.94 5.47 -10.11
CA PRO A 55 3.52 4.12 -10.48
C PRO A 55 3.53 3.16 -9.30
N THR A 56 2.52 2.29 -9.21
CA THR A 56 2.36 1.39 -8.07
C THR A 56 1.91 0.00 -8.50
N LYS A 57 2.08 -0.98 -7.61
CA LYS A 57 1.58 -2.33 -7.84
C LYS A 57 0.04 -2.42 -7.90
N LEU A 58 -0.69 -1.37 -7.49
CA LEU A 58 -2.15 -1.30 -7.62
C LEU A 58 -2.58 -0.99 -9.06
N ASP A 59 -1.67 -0.45 -9.87
CA ASP A 59 -1.98 -0.03 -11.25
C ASP A 59 -1.81 -1.20 -12.24
N ASN A 60 -1.13 -2.27 -11.84
CA ASN A 60 -1.00 -3.50 -12.60
C ASN A 60 -2.15 -4.46 -12.24
N GLU A 61 -3.33 -4.19 -12.78
CA GLU A 61 -4.43 -5.17 -12.85
C GLU A 61 -4.14 -6.19 -13.97
N GLU A 62 -3.01 -6.89 -13.95
CA GLU A 62 -2.72 -7.95 -14.93
C GLU A 62 -3.16 -9.32 -14.41
N GLU A 63 -4.34 -9.71 -14.89
CA GLU A 63 -4.58 -11.03 -15.51
C GLU A 63 -4.65 -12.27 -14.60
N ALA A 64 -5.40 -12.20 -13.51
CA ALA A 64 -5.92 -13.40 -12.87
C ALA A 64 -7.42 -13.50 -13.12
N LEU A 65 -7.84 -13.93 -14.32
CA LEU A 65 -9.14 -14.59 -14.63
C LEU A 65 -9.35 -14.70 -16.16
N ILE A 66 -8.47 -15.40 -16.87
CA ILE A 66 -8.92 -16.10 -18.09
C ILE A 66 -8.50 -17.57 -17.91
N PRO A 67 -9.42 -18.47 -17.55
CA PRO A 67 -9.15 -19.88 -17.73
C PRO A 67 -9.03 -20.10 -19.23
N ARG A 68 -7.81 -20.36 -19.73
CA ARG A 68 -7.65 -20.91 -21.08
C ARG A 68 -8.25 -22.32 -21.06
N ALA A 69 -9.52 -22.42 -21.45
CA ALA A 69 -10.10 -23.67 -21.87
C ALA A 69 -9.54 -23.98 -23.27
N SER A 70 -8.73 -25.03 -23.37
CA SER A 70 -8.59 -25.94 -24.53
C SER A 70 -7.68 -27.09 -24.15
#